data_AF-G8S8M6-F1
#
_entry.id   AF-G8S8M6-F1
#
_cell.length_a   1.000
_cell.length_b   1.000
_cell.length_c   1.000
_cell.angle_alpha   90.00
_cell.angle_beta   90.00
_cell.angle_gamma   90.00
#
_symmetry.space_group_name_H-M   'P 1'
#
loop_
_entity.id
_entity.type
_entity.pdbx_description
1 polymer ?
#
loop_
_entity_poly.entity_id
_entity_poly.type
_entity_poly.pdbx_seq_one_letter_code
_entity_poly.pdbx_strand_id
1 'polypeptide(L)'
;MARWVPGTVERLRTAALTLFDEQGFEKTTVAQITERAGMNRRTFFHHFADKREVVFAGQEHSEELIAAEIRGQDHGTDPLRAAVAGLQAVSDQVYEQFREGAVVLGRVIAASPELQERELVKRAILADRIAAALRDRGTADAAATVAAWTAVAIFFVARNQWNQPDNQHTLAHLIAMSREDFLGATRPTP
;
A
#
# COMPACT_ATOMS: atom_id res chain seq x y z
N MET A 1 -17.99 -28.73 -5.33
CA MET A 1 -17.18 -27.82 -4.50
C MET A 1 -15.92 -27.48 -5.29
N ALA A 2 -15.69 -26.21 -5.64
CA ALA A 2 -14.57 -25.84 -6.51
C ALA A 2 -13.23 -26.07 -5.77
N ARG A 3 -12.36 -26.88 -6.38
CA ARG A 3 -11.01 -27.18 -5.90
C ARG A 3 -10.14 -25.93 -6.11
N TRP A 4 -9.83 -25.23 -5.03
CA TRP A 4 -8.96 -24.05 -5.03
C TRP A 4 -7.56 -24.40 -5.55
N VAL A 5 -7.04 -23.57 -6.46
CA VAL A 5 -5.66 -23.66 -6.95
C VAL A 5 -4.86 -22.54 -6.28
N PRO A 6 -3.72 -22.85 -5.63
CA PRO A 6 -2.80 -21.83 -5.13
C PRO A 6 -2.49 -20.77 -6.21
N GLY A 7 -2.32 -19.51 -5.81
CA GLY A 7 -2.02 -18.40 -6.73
C GLY A 7 -3.21 -17.84 -7.52
N THR A 8 -4.45 -18.13 -7.12
CA THR A 8 -5.64 -17.61 -7.85
C THR A 8 -5.75 -16.09 -7.77
N VAL A 9 -5.52 -15.51 -6.59
CA VAL A 9 -5.51 -14.05 -6.37
C VAL A 9 -4.41 -13.41 -7.20
N GLU A 10 -3.20 -13.97 -7.17
CA GLU A 10 -2.04 -13.51 -7.93
C GLU A 10 -2.31 -13.55 -9.43
N ARG A 11 -2.84 -14.65 -9.99
CA ARG A 11 -3.17 -14.74 -11.41
C ARG A 11 -4.21 -13.71 -11.84
N LEU A 12 -5.26 -13.50 -11.02
CA LEU A 12 -6.27 -12.49 -11.30
C LEU A 12 -5.69 -11.08 -11.26
N ARG A 13 -4.82 -10.80 -10.27
CA ARG A 13 -4.13 -9.52 -10.15
C ARG A 13 -3.20 -9.27 -11.33
N THR A 14 -2.34 -10.22 -11.69
CA THR A 14 -1.45 -10.11 -12.85
C THR A 14 -2.24 -9.87 -14.13
N ALA A 15 -3.29 -10.67 -14.39
CA ALA A 15 -4.12 -10.49 -15.57
C ALA A 15 -4.78 -9.11 -15.61
N ALA A 16 -5.25 -8.61 -14.47
CA ALA A 16 -5.84 -7.29 -14.37
C ALA A 16 -4.82 -6.17 -14.62
N LEU A 17 -3.66 -6.20 -13.97
CA LEU A 17 -2.62 -5.18 -14.15
C LEU A 17 -2.10 -5.13 -15.59
N THR A 18 -1.90 -6.30 -16.22
CA THR A 18 -1.54 -6.37 -17.65
C THR A 18 -2.61 -5.71 -18.52
N LEU A 19 -3.89 -6.03 -18.31
CA LEU A 19 -4.99 -5.42 -19.06
C LEU A 19 -5.11 -3.90 -18.81
N PHE A 20 -4.92 -3.47 -17.56
CA PHE A 20 -4.97 -2.05 -17.23
C PHE A 20 -3.83 -1.26 -17.90
N ASP A 21 -2.64 -1.83 -18.00
CA ASP A 21 -1.50 -1.22 -18.69
C ASP A 21 -1.68 -1.27 -20.23
N GLU A 22 -2.25 -2.35 -20.79
CA GLU A 22 -2.48 -2.52 -22.24
C GLU A 22 -3.56 -1.59 -22.81
N GLN A 23 -4.70 -1.46 -22.12
CA GLN A 23 -5.90 -0.82 -22.68
C GLN A 23 -6.58 0.18 -21.73
N GLY A 24 -6.05 0.36 -20.51
CA GLY A 24 -6.60 1.25 -19.49
C GLY A 24 -7.61 0.55 -18.58
N PHE A 25 -7.72 1.10 -17.35
CA PHE A 25 -8.64 0.60 -16.33
C PHE A 25 -10.11 0.65 -16.79
N GLU A 26 -10.54 1.74 -17.40
CA GLU A 26 -11.95 1.95 -17.77
C GLU A 26 -12.44 0.95 -18.82
N LYS A 27 -11.62 0.68 -19.84
CA LYS A 27 -11.96 -0.23 -20.93
C LYS A 27 -11.85 -1.71 -20.53
N THR A 28 -11.30 -1.99 -19.34
CA THR A 28 -11.11 -3.35 -18.85
C THR A 28 -12.32 -3.83 -18.05
N THR A 29 -12.79 -5.02 -18.40
CA THR A 29 -13.93 -5.69 -17.75
C THR A 29 -13.47 -6.88 -16.91
N VAL A 30 -14.25 -7.22 -15.88
CA VAL A 30 -14.03 -8.46 -15.09
C VAL A 30 -14.01 -9.70 -15.98
N ALA A 31 -14.79 -9.70 -17.06
CA ALA A 31 -14.83 -10.80 -18.02
C ALA A 31 -13.45 -11.05 -18.67
N GLN A 32 -12.84 -10.00 -19.22
CA GLN A 32 -11.51 -10.06 -19.84
C GLN A 32 -10.43 -10.48 -18.83
N ILE A 33 -10.52 -9.97 -17.59
CA ILE A 33 -9.59 -10.35 -16.51
C ILE A 33 -9.70 -11.85 -16.25
N THR A 34 -10.92 -12.36 -16.07
CA THR A 34 -11.13 -13.77 -15.78
C THR A 34 -10.74 -14.69 -16.93
N GLU A 35 -11.04 -14.30 -18.16
CA GLU A 35 -10.64 -15.04 -19.36
C GLU A 35 -9.12 -15.15 -19.44
N ARG A 36 -8.40 -14.03 -19.30
CA ARG A 36 -6.94 -14.01 -19.33
C ARG A 36 -6.32 -14.80 -18.16
N ALA A 37 -6.95 -14.80 -16.99
CA ALA A 37 -6.50 -15.59 -15.84
C ALA A 37 -6.87 -17.08 -15.92
N GLY A 38 -7.62 -17.52 -16.94
CA GLY A 38 -8.15 -18.88 -17.06
C GLY A 38 -9.20 -19.22 -15.99
N MET A 39 -9.86 -18.22 -15.44
CA MET A 39 -10.84 -18.32 -14.34
C MET A 39 -12.25 -17.91 -14.82
N ASN A 40 -13.25 -18.11 -13.96
CA ASN A 40 -14.61 -17.63 -14.24
C ASN A 40 -14.97 -16.42 -13.36
N ARG A 41 -16.04 -15.69 -13.72
CA ARG A 41 -16.53 -14.53 -12.96
C ARG A 41 -16.89 -14.85 -11.51
N ARG A 42 -17.44 -16.04 -11.23
CA ARG A 42 -17.76 -16.45 -9.86
C ARG A 42 -16.50 -16.54 -8.99
N THR A 43 -15.38 -17.03 -9.54
CA THR A 43 -14.08 -17.06 -8.86
C THR A 43 -13.57 -15.64 -8.59
N PHE A 44 -13.72 -14.72 -9.54
CA PHE A 44 -13.35 -13.32 -9.33
C PHE A 44 -14.14 -12.70 -8.17
N PHE A 45 -15.48 -12.77 -8.23
CA PHE A 45 -16.35 -12.16 -7.23
C PHE A 45 -16.30 -12.84 -5.85
N HIS A 46 -15.71 -14.03 -5.77
CA HIS A 46 -15.39 -14.64 -4.47
C HIS A 46 -14.27 -13.90 -3.74
N HIS A 47 -13.31 -13.32 -4.47
CA HIS A 47 -12.16 -12.62 -3.88
C HIS A 47 -12.32 -11.10 -3.87
N PHE A 48 -12.97 -10.55 -4.88
CA PHE A 48 -13.00 -9.13 -5.11
C PHE A 48 -14.43 -8.65 -5.33
N ALA A 49 -14.84 -7.63 -4.60
CA ALA A 49 -16.16 -7.03 -4.77
C ALA A 49 -16.32 -6.44 -6.19
N ASP A 50 -15.25 -5.86 -6.73
CA ASP A 50 -15.21 -5.30 -8.07
C ASP A 50 -13.76 -5.23 -8.62
N LYS A 51 -13.60 -4.70 -9.85
CA LYS A 51 -12.29 -4.60 -10.51
C LYS A 51 -11.30 -3.64 -9.85
N ARG A 52 -11.76 -2.70 -9.02
CA ARG A 52 -10.87 -1.77 -8.27
C ARG A 52 -10.13 -2.52 -7.18
N GLU A 53 -10.79 -3.47 -6.51
CA GLU A 53 -10.18 -4.21 -5.40
C GLU A 53 -9.00 -5.08 -5.82
N VAL A 54 -8.96 -5.55 -7.07
CA VAL A 54 -7.87 -6.42 -7.56
C VAL A 54 -6.50 -5.72 -7.48
N VAL A 55 -6.47 -4.39 -7.64
CA VAL A 55 -5.28 -3.52 -7.60
C VAL A 55 -4.64 -3.56 -6.20
N PHE A 56 -5.49 -3.64 -5.17
CA PHE A 56 -5.14 -3.60 -3.75
C PHE A 56 -5.07 -4.99 -3.11
N ALA A 57 -5.05 -6.07 -3.91
CA ALA A 57 -4.94 -7.42 -3.41
C ALA A 57 -3.63 -7.61 -2.61
N GLY A 58 -3.73 -8.24 -1.44
CA GLY A 58 -2.61 -8.44 -0.51
C GLY A 58 -2.34 -7.26 0.43
N GLN A 59 -3.04 -6.13 0.28
CA GLN A 59 -2.84 -4.97 1.14
C GLN A 59 -3.17 -5.25 2.62
N GLU A 60 -4.22 -6.03 2.90
CA GLU A 60 -4.59 -6.40 4.28
C GLU A 60 -3.45 -7.15 4.99
N HIS A 61 -2.76 -8.06 4.28
CA HIS A 61 -1.63 -8.78 4.84
C HIS A 61 -0.46 -7.82 5.16
N SER A 62 -0.16 -6.89 4.24
CA SER A 62 0.84 -5.84 4.49
C SER A 62 0.46 -4.95 5.68
N GLU A 63 -0.80 -4.56 5.81
CA GLU A 63 -1.31 -3.77 6.94
C GLU A 63 -1.14 -4.51 8.27
N GLU A 64 -1.41 -5.82 8.29
CA GLU A 64 -1.20 -6.67 9.47
C GLU A 64 0.27 -6.76 9.86
N LEU A 65 1.17 -6.91 8.90
CA LEU A 65 2.62 -6.92 9.13
C LEU A 65 3.10 -5.57 9.68
N ILE A 66 2.64 -4.45 9.11
CA ILE A 66 2.93 -3.09 9.61
C ILE A 66 2.47 -2.96 11.06
N ALA A 67 1.22 -3.37 11.35
CA ALA A 67 0.67 -3.27 12.69
C ALA A 67 1.39 -4.18 13.70
N ALA A 68 1.80 -5.38 13.28
CA ALA A 68 2.58 -6.30 14.10
C ALA A 68 3.96 -5.73 14.43
N GLU A 69 4.65 -5.17 13.44
CA GLU A 69 5.94 -4.51 13.62
C GLU A 69 5.83 -3.34 14.60
N ILE A 70 4.83 -2.48 14.43
CA ILE A 70 4.58 -1.36 15.36
C ILE A 70 4.41 -1.89 16.79
N ARG A 71 3.54 -2.88 17.01
CA ARG A 71 3.30 -3.45 18.35
C ARG A 71 4.53 -4.09 18.98
N GLY A 72 5.45 -4.60 18.16
CA GLY A 72 6.70 -5.21 18.62
C GLY A 72 7.74 -4.21 19.13
N GLN A 73 7.56 -2.91 18.89
CA GLN A 73 8.53 -1.89 19.31
C GLN A 73 8.37 -1.44 20.76
N ASP A 74 9.50 -1.08 21.38
CA ASP A 74 9.56 -0.55 22.74
C ASP A 74 8.52 0.55 23.00
N HIS A 75 7.85 0.50 24.15
CA HIS A 75 6.83 1.47 24.55
C HIS A 75 7.33 2.92 24.63
N GLY A 76 8.64 3.13 24.85
CA GLY A 76 9.27 4.46 24.86
C GLY A 76 9.57 5.04 23.47
N THR A 77 9.38 4.27 22.40
CA THR A 77 9.65 4.75 21.04
C THR A 77 8.58 5.74 20.60
N ASP A 78 9.06 6.91 20.14
CA ASP A 78 8.26 7.97 19.52
C ASP A 78 7.21 7.39 18.54
N PRO A 79 5.93 7.77 18.65
CA PRO A 79 4.86 7.19 17.83
C PRO A 79 5.08 7.32 16.33
N LEU A 80 5.58 8.46 15.85
CA LEU A 80 5.87 8.67 14.44
C LEU A 80 7.02 7.77 13.97
N ARG A 81 8.09 7.66 14.76
CA ARG A 81 9.19 6.73 14.48
C ARG A 81 8.72 5.28 14.41
N ALA A 82 7.87 4.85 15.34
CA ALA A 82 7.34 3.48 15.33
C ALA A 82 6.48 3.20 14.10
N ALA A 83 5.59 4.13 13.74
CA ALA A 83 4.76 4.01 12.54
C ALA A 83 5.60 3.96 11.25
N VAL A 84 6.61 4.83 11.14
CA VAL A 84 7.53 4.84 9.99
C VAL A 84 8.35 3.55 9.91
N ALA A 85 8.84 3.03 11.03
CA ALA A 85 9.58 1.76 11.04
C ALA A 85 8.70 0.58 10.59
N GLY A 86 7.42 0.53 11.00
CA GLY A 86 6.46 -0.45 10.49
C GLY A 86 6.31 -0.42 8.96
N LEU A 87 6.21 0.78 8.40
CA LEU A 87 6.11 0.98 6.94
C LEU A 87 7.42 0.61 6.21
N GLN A 88 8.58 0.88 6.81
CA GLN A 88 9.88 0.50 6.25
C GLN A 88 10.07 -1.02 6.21
N ALA A 89 9.73 -1.72 7.29
CA ALA A 89 9.85 -3.18 7.38
C ALA A 89 9.10 -3.90 6.27
N VAL A 90 7.88 -3.45 5.94
CA VAL A 90 7.09 -4.03 4.85
C VAL A 90 7.57 -3.57 3.48
N SER A 91 8.11 -2.36 3.37
CA SER A 91 8.70 -1.87 2.11
C SER A 91 9.86 -2.74 1.62
N ASP A 92 10.77 -3.13 2.53
CA ASP A 92 11.91 -3.97 2.22
C ASP A 92 11.50 -5.40 1.83
N GLN A 93 10.46 -5.94 2.47
CA GLN A 93 10.00 -7.31 2.24
C GLN A 93 9.13 -7.46 0.99
N VAL A 94 8.24 -6.49 0.73
CA VAL A 94 7.17 -6.62 -0.27
C VAL A 94 7.43 -5.76 -1.50
N TYR A 95 7.81 -4.49 -1.35
CA TYR A 95 7.85 -3.57 -2.49
C TYR A 95 9.13 -3.74 -3.32
N GLU A 96 10.27 -3.94 -2.68
CA GLU A 96 11.55 -4.03 -3.40
C GLU A 96 11.64 -5.31 -4.26
N GLN A 97 11.04 -6.42 -3.80
CA GLN A 97 10.99 -7.68 -4.56
C GLN A 97 10.11 -7.60 -5.83
N PHE A 98 9.17 -6.66 -5.86
CA PHE A 98 8.17 -6.53 -6.93
C PHE A 98 8.15 -5.13 -7.56
N ARG A 99 9.32 -4.48 -7.65
CA ARG A 99 9.47 -3.10 -8.10
C ARG A 99 8.79 -2.79 -9.44
N GLU A 100 9.02 -3.60 -10.46
CA GLU A 100 8.39 -3.41 -11.78
C GLU A 100 6.86 -3.42 -11.69
N GLY A 101 6.29 -4.38 -10.95
CA GLY A 101 4.85 -4.47 -10.73
C GLY A 101 4.28 -3.28 -9.95
N ALA A 102 5.02 -2.77 -8.96
CA ALA A 102 4.60 -1.63 -8.18
C ALA A 102 4.66 -0.30 -8.95
N VAL A 103 5.63 -0.14 -9.87
CA VAL A 103 5.69 1.00 -10.79
C VAL A 103 4.50 0.98 -11.76
N VAL A 104 4.20 -0.18 -12.36
CA VAL A 104 3.00 -0.36 -13.21
C VAL A 104 1.73 -0.01 -12.43
N LEU A 105 1.61 -0.52 -11.20
CA LEU A 105 0.49 -0.23 -10.32
C LEU A 105 0.32 1.28 -10.07
N GLY A 106 1.42 1.97 -9.77
CA GLY A 106 1.44 3.41 -9.58
C GLY A 106 0.95 4.18 -10.81
N ARG A 107 1.37 3.78 -12.02
CA ARG A 107 0.88 4.38 -13.27
C ARG A 107 -0.60 4.13 -13.50
N VAL A 108 -1.06 2.90 -13.28
CA VAL A 108 -2.48 2.52 -13.44
C VAL A 108 -3.37 3.33 -12.50
N ILE A 109 -2.99 3.48 -11.23
CA ILE A 109 -3.72 4.30 -10.26
C ILE A 109 -3.70 5.78 -10.67
N ALA A 110 -2.53 6.31 -11.07
CA ALA A 110 -2.41 7.70 -11.47
C ALA A 110 -3.27 8.06 -12.70
N ALA A 111 -3.54 7.09 -13.58
CA ALA A 111 -4.31 7.28 -14.80
C ALA A 111 -5.84 7.16 -14.63
N SER A 112 -6.36 6.80 -13.46
CA SER A 112 -7.80 6.61 -13.22
C SER A 112 -8.27 7.34 -11.96
N PRO A 113 -9.16 8.35 -12.08
CA PRO A 113 -9.76 9.02 -10.92
C PRO A 113 -10.46 8.04 -9.96
N GLU A 114 -11.15 7.02 -10.48
CA GLU A 114 -11.82 6.01 -9.64
C GLU A 114 -10.82 5.24 -8.76
N LEU A 115 -9.63 4.94 -9.30
CA LEU A 115 -8.57 4.27 -8.54
C LEU A 115 -7.89 5.23 -7.56
N GLN A 116 -7.75 6.51 -7.90
CA GLN A 116 -7.24 7.53 -6.97
C GLN A 116 -8.19 7.71 -5.77
N GLU A 117 -9.48 7.83 -6.01
CA GLU A 117 -10.51 7.89 -4.95
C GLU A 117 -10.44 6.64 -4.06
N ARG A 118 -10.33 5.46 -4.68
CA ARG A 118 -10.21 4.22 -3.93
C ARG A 118 -8.92 4.16 -3.11
N GLU A 119 -7.81 4.62 -3.67
CA GLU A 119 -6.54 4.70 -2.95
C GLU A 119 -6.64 5.62 -1.74
N LEU A 120 -7.33 6.77 -1.83
CA LEU A 120 -7.55 7.65 -0.67
C LEU A 120 -8.30 6.94 0.46
N VAL A 121 -9.32 6.14 0.14
CA VAL A 121 -10.02 5.31 1.14
C VAL A 121 -9.07 4.27 1.75
N LYS A 122 -8.24 3.62 0.94
CA LYS A 122 -7.24 2.65 1.41
C LYS A 122 -6.17 3.30 2.30
N ARG A 123 -5.78 4.56 2.03
CA ARG A 123 -4.88 5.36 2.90
C ARG A 123 -5.48 5.60 4.28
N ALA A 124 -6.76 5.96 4.33
CA ALA A 124 -7.48 6.18 5.59
C ALA A 124 -7.53 4.89 6.43
N ILE A 125 -7.87 3.77 5.80
CA ILE A 125 -7.89 2.45 6.47
C ILE A 125 -6.50 2.11 7.04
N LEU A 126 -5.43 2.29 6.27
CA LEU A 126 -4.07 2.07 6.74
C LEU A 126 -3.72 2.98 7.93
N ALA A 127 -4.08 4.26 7.87
CA ALA A 127 -3.86 5.20 8.98
C ALA A 127 -4.60 4.73 10.26
N ASP A 128 -5.85 4.29 10.14
CA ASP A 128 -6.63 3.77 11.28
C ASP A 128 -5.99 2.51 11.88
N ARG A 129 -5.47 1.61 11.04
CA ARG A 129 -4.75 0.39 11.48
C ARG A 129 -3.47 0.74 12.23
N ILE A 130 -2.68 1.67 11.71
CA ILE A 130 -1.45 2.16 12.37
C ILE A 130 -1.81 2.84 13.69
N ALA A 131 -2.82 3.70 13.72
CA ALA A 131 -3.26 4.38 14.94
C ALA A 131 -3.74 3.38 16.00
N ALA A 132 -4.46 2.33 15.61
CA ALA A 132 -4.84 1.24 16.52
C ALA A 132 -3.60 0.54 17.11
N ALA A 133 -2.62 0.17 16.27
CA ALA A 133 -1.38 -0.45 16.74
C ALA A 133 -0.57 0.45 17.69
N LEU A 134 -0.56 1.76 17.45
CA LEU A 134 0.08 2.73 18.35
C LEU A 134 -0.66 2.86 19.69
N ARG A 135 -1.99 2.82 19.69
CA ARG A 135 -2.81 2.80 20.92
C ARG A 135 -2.60 1.54 21.74
N ASP A 136 -2.45 0.39 21.08
CA ASP A 136 -2.10 -0.88 21.75
C ASP A 136 -0.77 -0.79 22.53
N ARG A 137 0.13 0.12 22.12
CA ARG A 137 1.39 0.43 22.83
C ARG A 137 1.25 1.45 23.96
N GLY A 138 0.05 1.98 24.21
CA GLY A 138 -0.21 3.03 25.20
C GLY A 138 -0.05 4.46 24.67
N THR A 139 0.08 4.68 23.36
CA THR A 139 0.08 6.04 22.79
C THR A 139 -1.30 6.67 22.96
N ALA A 140 -1.36 7.92 23.43
CA ALA A 140 -2.61 8.66 23.53
C ALA A 140 -3.31 8.81 22.17
N ASP A 141 -4.63 8.77 22.15
CA ASP A 141 -5.45 8.68 20.92
C ASP A 141 -5.13 9.76 19.87
N ALA A 142 -5.07 11.04 20.28
CA ALA A 142 -4.75 12.14 19.39
C ALA A 142 -3.33 12.03 18.81
N ALA A 143 -2.34 11.65 19.63
CA ALA A 143 -0.96 11.47 19.21
C ALA A 143 -0.81 10.28 18.26
N ALA A 144 -1.51 9.17 18.53
CA ALA A 144 -1.54 7.99 17.66
C ALA A 144 -2.15 8.32 16.30
N THR A 145 -3.27 9.05 16.29
CA THR A 145 -3.96 9.46 15.06
C THR A 145 -3.08 10.39 14.21
N VAL A 146 -2.52 11.45 14.79
CA VAL A 146 -1.64 12.37 14.05
C VAL A 146 -0.41 11.65 13.53
N ALA A 147 0.27 10.86 14.36
CA ALA A 147 1.45 10.10 13.95
C ALA A 147 1.14 9.14 12.80
N ALA A 148 0.00 8.45 12.84
CA ALA A 148 -0.40 7.51 11.79
C ALA A 148 -0.66 8.22 10.45
N TRP A 149 -1.45 9.29 10.45
CA TRP A 149 -1.73 10.06 9.24
C TRP A 149 -0.47 10.71 8.66
N THR A 150 0.42 11.23 9.52
CA THR A 150 1.72 11.76 9.09
C THR A 150 2.61 10.67 8.49
N ALA A 151 2.70 9.49 9.13
CA ALA A 151 3.49 8.37 8.62
C ALA A 151 2.97 7.88 7.25
N VAL A 152 1.65 7.78 7.09
CA VAL A 152 1.03 7.46 5.79
C VAL A 152 1.36 8.54 4.75
N ALA A 153 1.26 9.82 5.08
CA ALA A 153 1.64 10.89 4.16
C ALA A 153 3.11 10.79 3.71
N ILE A 154 4.03 10.58 4.65
CA ILE A 154 5.47 10.35 4.39
C ILE A 154 5.65 9.16 3.44
N PHE A 155 5.00 8.03 3.72
CA PHE A 155 5.08 6.83 2.88
C PHE A 155 4.62 7.08 1.44
N PHE A 156 3.49 7.76 1.25
CA PHE A 156 2.97 8.00 -0.11
C PHE A 156 3.80 9.02 -0.89
N VAL A 157 4.41 10.00 -0.22
CA VAL A 157 5.41 10.89 -0.84
C VAL A 157 6.64 10.08 -1.27
N ALA A 158 7.20 9.26 -0.38
CA ALA A 158 8.34 8.40 -0.68
C ALA A 158 8.05 7.42 -1.81
N ARG A 159 6.87 6.79 -1.81
CA ARG A 159 6.42 5.86 -2.86
C ARG A 159 6.29 6.54 -4.22
N ASN A 160 5.79 7.77 -4.26
CA ASN A 160 5.68 8.53 -5.50
C ASN A 160 7.06 8.89 -6.08
N GLN A 161 8.05 9.18 -5.23
CA GLN A 161 9.45 9.36 -5.65
C GLN A 161 10.05 8.02 -6.11
N TRP A 162 9.79 6.94 -5.38
CA TRP A 162 10.30 5.61 -5.70
C TRP A 162 9.83 5.09 -7.06
N ASN A 163 8.59 5.45 -7.44
CA ASN A 163 7.97 5.11 -8.73
C ASN A 163 8.57 5.90 -9.92
N GLN A 164 9.40 6.92 -9.70
CA GLN A 164 9.99 7.67 -10.79
C GLN A 164 11.05 6.83 -11.54
N PRO A 165 11.13 6.93 -12.88
CA PRO A 165 12.05 6.11 -13.68
C PRO A 165 13.54 6.33 -13.35
N ASP A 166 13.89 7.53 -12.88
CA ASP A 166 15.25 7.95 -12.53
C ASP A 166 15.61 7.67 -11.06
N ASN A 167 14.69 7.12 -10.26
CA ASN A 167 14.96 6.81 -8.86
C ASN A 167 16.02 5.71 -8.69
N GLN A 168 17.02 5.99 -7.86
CA GLN A 168 18.12 5.08 -7.52
C GLN A 168 18.07 4.57 -6.07
N HIS A 169 17.11 5.02 -5.27
CA HIS A 169 17.00 4.69 -3.85
C HIS A 169 15.93 3.63 -3.59
N THR A 170 16.11 2.83 -2.53
CA THR A 170 15.07 1.91 -2.05
C THR A 170 13.90 2.68 -1.45
N LEU A 171 12.72 2.07 -1.41
CA LEU A 171 11.54 2.71 -0.82
C LEU A 171 11.77 3.02 0.68
N ALA A 172 12.38 2.10 1.43
CA ALA A 172 12.70 2.33 2.85
C ALA A 172 13.64 3.52 3.06
N HIS A 173 14.60 3.73 2.17
CA HIS A 173 15.48 4.90 2.21
C HIS A 173 14.70 6.20 1.95
N LEU A 174 13.84 6.22 0.94
CA LEU A 174 13.02 7.40 0.63
C LEU A 174 12.00 7.73 1.74
N ILE A 175 11.49 6.71 2.44
CA ILE A 175 10.66 6.91 3.64
C ILE A 175 11.47 7.58 4.75
N ALA A 176 12.71 7.15 4.98
CA ALA A 176 13.60 7.77 5.98
C ALA A 176 13.89 9.23 5.63
N MET A 177 14.28 9.51 4.37
CA MET A 177 14.53 10.87 3.88
C MET A 177 13.30 11.77 4.02
N SER A 178 12.13 11.29 3.55
CA SER A 178 10.88 12.06 3.62
C SER A 178 10.48 12.39 5.07
N ARG A 179 10.79 11.51 6.03
CA ARG A 179 10.62 11.78 7.45
C ARG A 179 11.59 12.86 7.95
N GLU A 180 12.86 12.78 7.55
CA GLU A 180 13.87 13.78 7.93
C GLU A 180 13.53 15.17 7.39
N ASP A 181 13.10 15.27 6.13
CA ASP A 181 12.65 16.52 5.50
C ASP A 181 11.46 17.13 6.27
N PHE A 182 10.47 16.29 6.64
CA PHE A 182 9.33 16.72 7.45
C PHE A 182 9.76 17.26 8.83
N LEU A 183 10.69 16.57 9.50
CA LEU A 183 11.21 17.01 10.80
C LEU A 183 12.08 18.26 10.68
N GLY A 184 12.79 18.45 9.56
CA GLY A 184 13.57 19.65 9.26
C GLY A 184 12.67 20.86 9.05
N ALA A 185 11.62 20.71 8.24
CA ALA A 185 10.68 21.78 7.92
C ALA A 185 9.84 22.28 9.12
N THR A 186 9.70 21.45 10.16
CA THR A 186 8.92 21.78 11.37
C THR A 186 9.78 22.38 12.49
N ARG A 187 11.11 22.38 12.36
CA ARG A 187 12.00 23.08 13.29
C ARG A 187 12.11 24.55 12.91
N PRO A 188 12.04 25.49 13.88
CA PRO A 188 12.29 26.88 13.58
C PRO A 188 13.75 27.05 13.12
N THR A 189 13.94 27.73 11.99
CA THR A 189 15.26 28.18 11.53
C THR A 189 15.84 29.12 12.60
N PRO A 190 17.11 28.95 13.02
CA PRO A 190 17.73 29.77 14.05
C PRO A 190 17.80 31.25 13.69
#